data_AF-A0A936N8C1-F1
#
_entry.id   AF-A0A936N8C1-F1
#
_cell.length_a   1.000
_cell.length_b   1.000
_cell.length_c   1.000
_cell.angle_alpha   90.00
_cell.angle_beta   90.00
_cell.angle_gamma   90.00
#
_symmetry.space_group_name_H-M   'P 1'
#
loop_
_entity.id
_entity.type
_entity.pdbx_description
1 polymer ?
#
loop_
_entity_poly.entity_id
_entity_poly.type
_entity_poly.pdbx_seq_one_letter_code
_entity_poly.pdbx_strand_id
1 'polypeptide(L)' 'MLKENADFDTIIEATFPMASMTGAPKISAMNFIEHFEKFARRYYSGAMGLIEENGDF' A
#
# COMPACT_ATOMS: atom_id res chain seq x y z
N MET A 1 -6.23 9.54 -15.13
CA MET A 1 -7.61 9.60 -14.62
C MET A 1 -7.92 8.28 -13.93
N LEU A 2 -8.67 8.33 -12.83
CA LEU A 2 -9.19 7.13 -12.18
C LEU A 2 -10.21 6.45 -13.10
N LYS A 3 -10.39 5.14 -12.93
CA LYS A 3 -11.49 4.43 -13.58
C LYS A 3 -12.81 4.92 -13.00
N GLU A 4 -13.88 4.87 -13.78
CA GLU A 4 -15.22 5.13 -13.28
C GLU A 4 -15.55 4.16 -12.12
N ASN A 5 -16.12 4.70 -11.04
CA ASN A 5 -16.44 3.97 -9.80
C ASN A 5 -15.23 3.35 -9.09
N ALA A 6 -14.05 3.97 -9.19
CA ALA A 6 -12.91 3.61 -8.35
C ALA A 6 -13.06 4.26 -6.97
N ASP A 7 -13.60 3.51 -6.02
CA ASP A 7 -13.74 3.97 -4.63
C ASP A 7 -12.39 4.01 -3.89
N PHE A 8 -12.28 4.83 -2.85
CA PHE A 8 -11.07 4.99 -2.04
C PHE A 8 -10.47 3.64 -1.60
N ASP A 9 -11.29 2.74 -1.05
CA ASP A 9 -10.84 1.43 -0.58
C ASP A 9 -10.20 0.60 -1.71
N THR A 10 -10.78 0.66 -2.92
CA THR A 10 -10.24 -0.04 -4.10
C THR A 10 -8.89 0.55 -4.52
N ILE A 11 -8.74 1.88 -4.42
CA ILE A 11 -7.49 2.57 -4.74
C ILE A 11 -6.40 2.17 -3.73
N ILE A 12 -6.72 2.18 -2.44
CA ILE A 12 -5.77 1.79 -1.40
C ILE A 12 -5.40 0.30 -1.51
N GLU A 13 -6.36 -0.60 -1.71
CA GLU A 13 -6.09 -2.03 -1.89
C GLU A 13 -5.16 -2.30 -3.08
N ALA A 14 -5.38 -1.61 -4.21
CA ALA A 14 -4.56 -1.80 -5.40
C ALA A 14 -3.13 -1.23 -5.26
N THR A 15 -2.96 -0.18 -4.45
CA THR A 15 -1.69 0.57 -4.37
C THR A 15 -0.86 0.18 -3.14
N PHE A 16 -1.48 -0.30 -2.07
CA PHE A 16 -0.82 -0.72 -0.85
C PHE A 16 -0.12 -2.09 -0.99
N PRO A 17 0.95 -2.35 -0.21
CA PRO A 17 1.90 -1.35 0.28
C PRO A 17 2.63 -0.68 -0.89
N MET A 18 3.15 0.52 -0.66
CA MET A 18 3.75 1.37 -1.69
C MET A 18 5.00 0.71 -2.31
N ALA A 19 5.20 0.95 -3.60
CA ALA A 19 6.33 0.39 -4.35
C ALA A 19 7.70 0.87 -3.81
N SER A 20 7.77 2.12 -3.32
CA SER A 20 9.00 2.73 -2.77
C SER A 20 9.56 1.99 -1.55
N MET A 21 8.70 1.27 -0.82
CA MET A 21 9.08 0.53 0.40
C MET A 21 9.08 -0.99 0.22
N THR A 22 8.83 -1.47 -1.00
CA THR A 22 8.85 -2.90 -1.34
C THR A 22 9.91 -3.19 -2.39
N GLY A 23 9.53 -3.18 -3.67
CA GLY A 23 10.38 -3.51 -4.81
C GLY A 23 9.58 -4.00 -6.01
N ALA A 24 10.29 -4.48 -7.04
CA ALA A 24 9.67 -5.02 -8.24
C ALA A 24 10.25 -6.41 -8.58
N PRO A 25 9.42 -7.42 -8.91
CA PRO A 25 7.96 -7.43 -8.85
C PRO A 25 7.42 -7.43 -7.40
N LYS A 26 6.36 -6.65 -7.11
CA LYS A 26 5.87 -6.35 -5.74
C LYS A 26 5.72 -7.61 -4.86
N ILE A 27 5.00 -8.62 -5.33
CA ILE A 27 4.74 -9.86 -4.56
C ILE A 27 6.04 -10.61 -4.25
N SER A 28 6.94 -10.75 -5.22
CA SER A 28 8.22 -11.45 -5.02
C SER A 28 9.11 -10.68 -4.04
N ALA A 29 9.19 -9.35 -4.17
CA ALA A 29 9.96 -8.51 -3.25
C ALA A 29 9.42 -8.62 -1.81
N MET A 30 8.10 -8.60 -1.62
CA MET A 30 7.48 -8.77 -0.30
C MET A 30 7.76 -10.15 0.30
N ASN A 31 7.75 -11.22 -0.49
CA ASN A 31 8.11 -12.56 -0.01
C ASN A 31 9.58 -12.62 0.47
N PHE A 32 10.50 -11.94 -0.22
CA PHE A 32 11.89 -11.83 0.24
C PHE A 32 12.02 -10.98 1.51
N ILE A 33 11.30 -9.87 1.60
CA ILE A 33 11.27 -9.03 2.80
C ILE A 33 10.83 -9.86 4.01
N GLU A 34 9.72 -10.59 3.90
CA GLU A 34 9.21 -11.46 4.98
C GLU A 34 10.21 -12.56 5.37
N HIS A 35 10.92 -13.13 4.39
CA HIS A 35 11.90 -14.19 4.64
C HIS A 35 13.16 -13.69 5.36
N PHE A 36 13.65 -12.49 4.99
CA PHE A 36 14.95 -11.99 5.46
C PHE A 36 14.86 -11.03 6.64
N GLU A 37 13.74 -10.33 6.83
CA GLU A 37 13.58 -9.44 7.98
C GLU A 37 13.32 -10.23 9.26
N LYS A 38 13.96 -9.81 10.35
CA LYS A 38 13.87 -10.51 11.63
C LYS A 38 12.56 -10.23 12.38
N PHE A 39 11.78 -9.24 11.92
CA PHE A 39 10.57 -8.78 12.58
C PHE A 39 9.57 -8.27 11.55
N ALA A 40 8.28 -8.46 11.83
CA ALA A 40 7.21 -7.88 11.02
C ALA A 40 7.23 -6.35 11.11
N ARG A 41 7.08 -5.68 9.96
CA ARG A 41 7.10 -4.21 9.87
C ARG A 41 5.92 -3.54 10.59
N ARG A 42 4.77 -4.21 10.72
CA ARG A 42 3.55 -3.66 11.36
C ARG A 42 3.23 -2.26 10.81
N TYR A 43 3.30 -1.22 11.63
CA TYR A 43 3.02 0.16 11.24
C TYR A 43 4.18 0.83 10.50
N TYR A 44 5.40 0.31 10.63
CA TYR A 44 6.55 0.79 9.85
C TYR A 44 6.29 0.51 8.37
N SER A 45 6.43 1.52 7.52
CA SER A 45 6.06 1.43 6.11
C SER A 45 4.56 1.20 5.84
N GLY A 46 3.69 1.44 6.82
CA GLY A 46 2.25 1.55 6.61
C GLY A 46 1.84 2.91 6.03
N ALA A 47 0.53 3.19 6.02
CA ALA A 47 -0.01 4.50 5.69
C ALA A 47 -1.02 4.95 6.73
N MET A 48 -1.09 6.26 6.94
CA MET A 48 -2.04 6.95 7.80
C MET A 48 -2.31 8.32 7.19
N GLY A 49 -3.57 8.74 7.17
CA GLY A 49 -4.00 9.99 6.55
C GLY A 49 -5.40 10.39 6.98
N LEU A 50 -5.91 11.45 6.38
CA LEU A 50 -7.28 11.94 6.56
C LEU A 50 -8.02 11.78 5.24
N ILE A 51 -9.33 11.61 5.33
CA ILE A 51 -10.23 11.58 4.17
C ILE A 51 -11.26 12.65 4.43
N GLU A 52 -11.38 13.60 3.51
CA GLU A 52 -12.35 14.69 3.58
C GLU A 52 -13.75 14.20 3.16
N GLU A 53 -14.79 14.96 3.52
CA GLU A 53 -16.19 14.60 3.21
C GLU A 53 -16.47 14.53 1.71
N ASN A 54 -15.67 15.22 0.89
CA ASN A 54 -15.75 15.19 -0.56
C ASN A 54 -15.04 13.97 -1.19
N GLY A 55 -14.40 13.12 -0.38
CA GLY A 55 -13.67 11.93 -0.82
C GLY A 55 -12.22 12.18 -1.20
N ASP A 56 -11.70 13.39 -1.06
CA ASP A 56 -10.27 13.67 -1.22
C ASP A 56 -9.47 13.17 -0.01
N PHE A 57 -8.22 12.74 -0.26
CA PHE A 57 -7.33 12.12 0.73
C PHE A 57 -5.86 12.42 0.45
#